data_AF-A0A937ZE79-F1
#
_entry.id   AF-A0A937ZE79-F1
#
_cell.length_a   1.000
_cell.length_b   1.000
_cell.length_c   1.000
_cell.angle_alpha   90.00
_cell.angle_beta   90.00
_cell.angle_gamma   90.00
#
_symmetry.space_group_name_H-M   'P 1'
#
loop_
_entity.id
_entity.type
_entity.pdbx_description
1 polymer ?
#
loop_
_entity_poly.entity_id
_entity_poly.type
_entity_poly.pdbx_seq_one_letter_code
_entity_poly.pdbx_strand_id
1 'polypeptide(L)'
;MAEIRFYHLERRRLDDVLPRMATLALERGWRAVIRAGSEERVEQLTGLLWTYDDEAFLPHGSKADGFGELQPLWLTAGDDNPN
;
A
#
# COMPACT_ATOMS: atom_id res chain seq x y z
N MET A 1 11.26 -1.82 -20.51
CA MET A 1 12.29 -1.53 -19.49
C MET A 1 11.56 -1.17 -18.22
N ALA A 2 11.94 -1.73 -17.06
CA ALA A 2 11.28 -1.39 -15.80
C ALA A 2 11.72 0.00 -15.33
N GLU A 3 10.78 0.80 -14.84
CA GLU A 3 11.09 2.09 -14.23
C GLU A 3 11.21 1.92 -12.72
N ILE A 4 12.34 2.39 -12.15
CA ILE A 4 12.61 2.30 -10.72
C ILE A 4 12.78 3.72 -10.19
N ARG A 5 11.98 4.08 -9.18
CA ARG A 5 12.02 5.38 -8.52
C ARG A 5 12.39 5.21 -7.05
N PHE A 6 13.28 6.08 -6.56
CA PHE A 6 13.64 6.16 -5.15
C PHE A 6 13.17 7.50 -4.61
N TYR A 7 12.43 7.47 -3.51
CA TYR A 7 11.91 8.69 -2.86
C TYR A 7 12.71 8.96 -1.58
N HIS A 8 13.37 10.12 -1.53
CA HIS A 8 13.96 10.62 -0.29
C HIS A 8 12.87 11.32 0.53
N LEU A 9 12.58 10.82 1.73
CA LEU A 9 11.47 11.31 2.55
C LEU A 9 11.76 12.65 3.25
N GLU A 10 13.04 13.07 3.28
CA GLU A 10 13.52 14.26 3.96
C GLU A 10 13.06 14.35 5.42
N ARG A 11 12.01 15.13 5.69
CA ARG A 11 11.44 15.36 7.03
C ARG A 11 10.14 14.60 7.29
N ARG A 12 9.58 13.94 6.26
CA ARG A 12 8.33 13.18 6.37
C ARG A 12 8.61 11.74 6.75
N ARG A 13 7.65 11.10 7.41
CA ARG A 13 7.72 9.67 7.69
C ARG A 13 7.15 8.89 6.51
N LEU A 14 7.53 7.62 6.41
CA LEU A 14 6.94 6.71 5.41
C LEU A 14 5.42 6.67 5.55
N ASP A 15 4.94 6.67 6.80
CA ASP A 15 3.53 6.63 7.15
C ASP A 15 2.74 7.83 6.59
N ASP A 16 3.39 8.98 6.36
CA ASP A 16 2.74 10.17 5.77
C ASP A 16 2.75 10.16 4.24
N VAL A 17 3.73 9.47 3.65
CA VAL A 17 4.00 9.51 2.20
C VAL A 17 3.36 8.33 1.48
N LEU A 18 3.36 7.16 2.10
CA LEU A 18 2.78 5.94 1.52
C LEU A 18 1.30 6.11 1.16
N PRO A 19 0.42 6.66 2.03
CA PRO A 19 -0.99 6.84 1.66
C PRO A 19 -1.15 7.74 0.43
N ARG A 20 -0.36 8.81 0.33
CA ARG A 20 -0.39 9.71 -0.84
C ARG A 20 0.03 9.00 -2.13
N MET A 21 1.06 8.15 -2.07
CA MET A 21 1.48 7.36 -3.23
C MET A 21 0.40 6.34 -3.64
N ALA A 22 -0.25 5.72 -2.66
CA ALA A 22 -1.34 4.79 -2.88
C ALA A 22 -2.56 5.47 -3.54
N THR A 23 -2.96 6.65 -3.04
CA THR A 23 -4.01 7.49 -3.65
C THR A 23 -3.69 7.78 -5.11
N LEU A 24 -2.48 8.25 -5.39
CA LEU A 24 -2.05 8.58 -6.76
C LEU A 24 -2.08 7.37 -7.70
N ALA A 25 -1.77 6.16 -7.20
CA ALA A 25 -1.88 4.93 -7.99
C ALA A 25 -3.35 4.64 -8.32
N LEU A 26 -4.24 4.72 -7.33
CA LEU A 26 -5.67 4.49 -7.52
C LEU A 26 -6.34 5.51 -8.44
N GLU A 27 -6.00 6.80 -8.31
CA GLU A 27 -6.49 7.86 -9.21
C GLU A 27 -6.13 7.61 -10.67
N ARG A 28 -5.01 6.90 -10.91
CA ARG A 28 -4.56 6.49 -12.25
C ARG A 28 -5.18 5.16 -12.70
N GLY A 29 -6.03 4.54 -11.89
CA GLY A 29 -6.60 3.22 -12.13
C GLY A 29 -5.58 2.09 -12.01
N TRP A 30 -4.43 2.33 -11.37
CA TRP A 30 -3.40 1.32 -11.20
C TRP A 30 -3.70 0.40 -10.03
N ARG A 31 -3.15 -0.80 -10.12
CA ARG A 31 -3.10 -1.78 -9.04
C ARG A 31 -1.68 -1.86 -8.54
N ALA A 32 -1.51 -2.02 -7.23
CA ALA A 32 -0.18 -1.99 -6.62
C ALA A 32 -0.04 -3.03 -5.52
N VAL A 33 1.19 -3.51 -5.38
CA VAL A 33 1.64 -4.32 -4.24
C VAL A 33 2.56 -3.47 -3.37
N ILE A 34 2.27 -3.42 -2.08
CA ILE A 34 3.09 -2.77 -1.05
C ILE A 34 3.78 -3.88 -0.27
N ARG A 35 5.10 -4.01 -0.48
CA ARG A 35 5.91 -5.01 0.21
C ARG A 35 6.54 -4.42 1.47
N ALA A 36 6.27 -5.02 2.62
CA ALA A 36 6.85 -4.67 3.90
C ALA A 36 7.88 -5.71 4.36
N GLY A 37 8.69 -5.36 5.37
CA GLY A 37 9.75 -6.24 5.88
C GLY A 37 9.28 -7.34 6.84
N SER A 38 8.03 -7.29 7.30
CA SER A 38 7.44 -8.26 8.23
C SER A 38 5.92 -8.22 8.19
N GLU A 39 5.27 -9.31 8.63
CA GLU A 39 3.81 -9.38 8.75
C GLU A 39 3.27 -8.37 9.77
N GLU A 40 3.99 -8.13 10.88
CA GLU A 40 3.63 -7.08 11.85
C GLU A 40 3.59 -5.70 11.16
N ARG A 41 4.54 -5.43 10.25
CA ARG A 41 4.56 -4.18 9.51
C ARG A 41 3.44 -4.10 8.47
N VAL A 42 3.05 -5.22 7.87
CA VAL A 42 1.87 -5.28 6.99
C VAL A 42 0.63 -4.85 7.78
N GLU A 43 0.38 -5.44 8.95
CA GLU A 43 -0.78 -5.12 9.79
C GLU A 43 -0.80 -3.63 10.19
N GLN A 44 0.34 -3.08 10.62
CA GLN A 44 0.47 -1.66 10.93
C GLN A 44 0.12 -0.76 9.74
N LEU A 45 0.60 -1.11 8.53
CA LEU A 45 0.34 -0.32 7.32
C LEU A 45 -1.11 -0.45 6.86
N THR A 46 -1.71 -1.64 6.96
CA THR A 46 -3.15 -1.83 6.70
C THR A 46 -3.98 -0.93 7.63
N GLY A 47 -3.70 -0.93 8.93
CA GLY A 47 -4.38 -0.05 9.89
C GLY A 47 -4.20 1.45 9.59
N LEU A 48 -2.99 1.85 9.19
CA LEU A 48 -2.68 3.21 8.77
C LEU A 48 -3.51 3.63 7.54
N LEU A 49 -3.53 2.81 6.48
CA LEU A 49 -4.22 3.15 5.23
C LEU A 49 -5.74 3.31 5.41
N TRP A 50 -6.32 2.71 6.45
CA TRP A 50 -7.72 2.93 6.83
C TRP A 50 -7.98 4.22 7.60
N THR A 51 -6.98 4.77 8.29
CA THR A 51 -7.17 5.85 9.28
C THR A 51 -6.37 7.11 8.99
N TYR A 52 -5.63 7.16 7.87
CA TYR A 52 -4.73 8.29 7.57
C TYR A 52 -5.46 9.60 7.25
N ASP A 53 -6.69 9.53 6.75
CA ASP A 53 -7.54 10.66 6.38
C ASP A 53 -9.01 10.22 6.42
N ASP A 54 -9.83 10.95 7.19
CA ASP A 54 -11.25 10.63 7.42
C ASP A 54 -12.11 10.72 6.14
N GLU A 55 -11.65 11.46 5.13
CA GLU A 55 -12.35 11.63 3.85
C GLU A 55 -11.83 10.70 2.75
N ALA A 56 -10.76 9.94 3.02
CA ALA A 56 -10.14 9.08 2.03
C ALA A 56 -10.61 7.64 2.12
N PHE A 57 -10.82 7.02 0.96
CA PHE A 57 -11.06 5.58 0.84
C PHE A 57 -9.99 4.94 -0.05
N LEU A 58 -9.09 4.17 0.58
CA LEU A 58 -8.07 3.38 -0.10
C LEU A 58 -8.45 1.90 0.00
N PRO A 59 -9.20 1.32 -0.97
CA PRO A 59 -9.52 -0.10 -0.95
C PRO A 59 -8.24 -0.94 -1.02
N HIS A 60 -7.98 -1.68 0.05
CA HIS A 60 -6.79 -2.50 0.18
C HIS A 60 -7.07 -3.75 1.02
N GLY A 61 -6.19 -4.74 0.88
CA GLY A 61 -6.19 -5.94 1.71
C GLY A 61 -4.82 -6.59 1.79
N SER A 62 -4.74 -7.58 2.66
CA SER A 62 -3.57 -8.41 2.89
C SER A 62 -3.96 -9.88 2.87
N LYS A 63 -2.98 -10.77 3.04
CA LYS A 63 -3.21 -12.21 3.15
C LYS A 63 -4.27 -12.58 4.20
N ALA A 64 -4.39 -11.81 5.28
CA ALA A 64 -5.39 -12.02 6.33
C ALA A 64 -6.83 -11.77 5.87
N ASP A 65 -7.02 -10.85 4.92
CA ASP A 65 -8.34 -10.45 4.39
C ASP A 65 -8.81 -11.40 3.27
N GLY A 66 -7.87 -12.10 2.64
CA GLY A 66 -8.15 -12.95 1.48
C GLY A 66 -8.55 -12.15 0.24
N PHE A 67 -9.06 -12.87 -0.77
CA PHE A 67 -9.56 -12.28 -2.02
C PHE A 67 -8.58 -11.30 -2.71
N GLY A 68 -7.27 -11.62 -2.73
CA GLY A 68 -6.25 -10.69 -3.23
C GLY A 68 -6.48 -10.16 -4.64
N GLU A 69 -7.06 -10.97 -5.52
CA GLU A 69 -7.45 -10.57 -6.88
C GLU A 69 -8.48 -9.43 -6.92
N LEU A 70 -9.23 -9.21 -5.83
CA LEU A 70 -10.20 -8.12 -5.72
C LEU A 70 -9.60 -6.83 -5.14
N GLN A 71 -8.41 -6.89 -4.56
CA GLN A 71 -7.81 -5.77 -3.84
C GLN A 71 -6.96 -4.90 -4.77
N PRO A 72 -7.35 -3.64 -5.06
CA PRO A 72 -6.55 -2.75 -5.92
C PRO A 72 -5.18 -2.43 -5.32
N LEU A 73 -5.09 -2.38 -4.00
CA LEU A 73 -3.85 -2.29 -3.23
C LEU A 73 -3.70 -3.55 -2.40
N TRP A 74 -2.58 -4.25 -2.57
CA TRP A 74 -2.29 -5.47 -1.84
C TRP A 74 -1.06 -5.28 -0.96
N LEU A 75 -1.16 -5.59 0.33
CA LEU A 75 -0.05 -5.52 1.26
C LEU A 75 0.46 -6.92 1.61
N THR A 76 1.78 -7.10 1.56
CA THR A 76 2.42 -8.38 1.88
C THR A 76 3.82 -8.22 2.45
N ALA A 77 4.27 -9.21 3.21
CA ALA A 77 5.68 -9.39 3.58
C ALA A 77 6.44 -10.34 2.63
N GLY A 78 5.73 -10.99 1.69
CA GLY A 78 6.25 -11.97 0.75
C GLY A 78 6.50 -11.43 -0.66
N ASP A 79 6.50 -12.34 -1.63
CA ASP A 79 6.61 -12.08 -3.07
C ASP A 79 5.26 -12.24 -3.81
N ASP A 80 4.17 -12.42 -3.08
CA ASP A 80 2.84 -12.54 -3.64
C ASP A 80 2.39 -11.25 -4.34
N ASN A 81 1.79 -11.45 -5.51
CA ASN A 81 1.25 -10.40 -6.37
C ASN A 81 -0.06 -10.91 -6.97
N PRO A 82 -1.14 -10.97 -6.16
CA PRO A 82 -2.41 -11.55 -6.57
C PRO A 82 -3.25 -10.58 -7.41
N ASN A 83 -2.85 -9.31 -7.54
CA ASN A 83 -3.70 -8.25 -8.06
C ASN A 83 -3.30 -7.75 -9.45
#